data_AF-A0A814SSH8-F1
#
_entry.id   AF-A0A814SSH8-F1
#
_cell.length_a   1.000
_cell.length_b   1.000
_cell.length_c   1.000
_cell.angle_alpha   90.00
_cell.angle_beta   90.00
_cell.angle_gamma   90.00
#
_symmetry.space_group_name_H-M   'P 1'
#
loop_
_entity.id
_entity.type
_entity.pdbx_description
1 polymer ?
#
loop_
_entity_poly.entity_id
_entity_poly.type
_entity_poly.pdbx_seq_one_letter_code
_entity_poly.pdbx_strand_id
1 'polypeptide(L)'
;MPTCSQIFATKPDECLVYRFRIVVHEVSGQLRASIYHKPTSEPYILPYTSNHPRHIHRNIPYRALLRAARICSNVDDFNSERIRIDISLLLNSYPPNFISKQFNRFFHLNNTMPVLNQLNEQVYHRLHQKLLY
;
A
#
# COMPACT_ATOMS: atom_id res chain seq x y z
N MET A 1 -21.09 -16.87 -25.04
CA MET A 1 -19.80 -16.16 -24.98
C MET A 1 -20.10 -14.69 -24.69
N PRO A 2 -19.82 -14.14 -23.51
CA PRO A 2 -20.02 -12.73 -23.27
C PRO A 2 -18.80 -11.92 -23.69
N THR A 3 -19.10 -10.81 -24.35
CA THR A 3 -18.23 -9.80 -24.93
C THR A 3 -17.56 -8.95 -23.85
N CYS A 4 -16.24 -8.88 -23.90
CA CYS A 4 -15.41 -7.99 -23.10
C CYS A 4 -15.51 -6.57 -23.69
N SER A 5 -16.46 -5.77 -23.22
CA SER A 5 -16.57 -4.37 -23.61
C SER A 5 -16.98 -3.54 -22.40
N GLN A 6 -15.97 -3.02 -21.69
CA GLN A 6 -15.88 -1.66 -21.13
C GLN A 6 -14.73 -1.61 -20.12
N ILE A 7 -13.50 -1.66 -20.65
CA ILE A 7 -12.35 -1.10 -19.94
C ILE A 7 -12.51 0.41 -20.06
N PHE A 8 -12.95 1.07 -18.98
CA PHE A 8 -12.95 2.52 -18.90
C PHE A 8 -11.52 3.02 -19.09
N ALA A 9 -11.24 3.53 -20.29
CA ALA A 9 -10.02 4.24 -20.62
C ALA A 9 -9.97 5.53 -19.81
N THR A 10 -9.25 5.49 -18.69
CA THR A 10 -8.70 6.70 -18.08
C THR A 10 -7.48 7.11 -18.92
N LYS A 11 -7.30 8.42 -19.09
CA LYS A 11 -6.28 9.04 -19.96
C LYS A 11 -4.89 8.40 -19.79
N PRO A 12 -4.09 8.27 -20.87
CA PRO A 12 -2.80 7.57 -20.85
C PRO A 12 -1.73 8.19 -19.92
N ASP A 13 -1.97 9.38 -19.38
CA ASP A 13 -0.97 10.18 -18.64
C ASP A 13 -1.27 10.25 -17.14
N GLU A 14 -2.46 9.83 -16.71
CA GLU A 14 -2.90 9.84 -15.31
C GLU A 14 -3.07 8.41 -14.81
N CYS A 15 -1.94 7.71 -14.64
CA CYS A 15 -1.90 6.57 -13.73
C CYS A 15 -2.30 7.07 -12.33
N LEU A 16 -3.57 6.97 -11.96
CA LEU A 16 -4.06 7.35 -10.63
C LEU A 16 -3.39 6.47 -9.57
N VAL A 17 -2.27 6.95 -9.04
CA VAL A 17 -1.52 6.31 -7.97
C VAL A 17 -2.33 6.45 -6.70
N TYR A 18 -3.00 5.38 -6.26
CA TYR A 18 -3.62 5.21 -4.94
C TYR A 18 -4.13 6.50 -4.30
N ARG A 19 -5.37 6.89 -4.62
CA ARG A 19 -6.02 8.01 -3.93
C ARG A 19 -6.48 7.56 -2.55
N PHE A 20 -5.66 7.82 -1.54
CA PHE A 20 -5.99 7.53 -0.14
C PHE A 20 -6.74 8.70 0.50
N ARG A 21 -7.75 8.39 1.31
CA ARG A 21 -8.38 9.36 2.20
C ARG A 21 -7.87 9.10 3.60
N ILE A 22 -7.38 10.13 4.27
CA ILE A 22 -6.91 10.04 5.66
C ILE A 22 -8.11 10.26 6.56
N VAL A 23 -8.25 9.44 7.60
CA VAL A 23 -9.19 9.72 8.69
C VAL A 23 -8.40 9.78 9.98
N VAL A 24 -8.75 10.77 10.80
CA VAL A 24 -8.17 10.98 12.11
C VAL A 24 -9.26 10.70 13.14
N HIS A 25 -8.97 9.80 14.06
CA HIS A 25 -9.84 9.42 15.16
C HIS A 25 -9.15 9.77 16.48
N GLU A 26 -9.93 10.21 17.46
CA GLU A 26 -9.43 10.37 18.82
C GLU A 26 -9.69 9.06 19.57
N VAL A 27 -8.63 8.50 20.16
CA VAL A 27 -8.70 7.28 20.96
C VAL A 27 -7.88 7.52 22.22
N SER A 28 -8.55 7.53 23.38
CA SER A 28 -7.92 7.67 24.71
C SER A 28 -7.08 8.94 24.86
N GLY A 29 -7.55 10.06 24.32
CA GLY A 29 -6.87 11.36 24.34
C GLY A 29 -5.78 11.52 23.29
N GLN A 30 -5.56 10.52 22.41
CA GLN A 30 -4.55 10.56 21.37
C GLN A 30 -5.17 10.56 19.97
N LEU A 31 -4.65 11.42 19.09
CA LEU A 31 -5.03 11.42 17.68
C LEU A 31 -4.37 10.24 16.96
N ARG A 32 -5.20 9.35 16.41
CA ARG A 32 -4.79 8.24 15.56
C ARG A 32 -5.20 8.51 14.12
N ALA A 33 -4.25 8.43 13.21
CA ALA A 33 -4.53 8.50 11.78
C ALA A 33 -4.54 7.10 11.17
N SER A 34 -5.51 6.86 10.28
CA SER A 34 -5.66 5.64 9.51
C SER A 34 -6.10 5.94 8.08
N ILE A 35 -5.99 4.94 7.21
CA ILE A 35 -6.43 5.05 5.82
C ILE A 35 -7.90 4.65 5.73
N TYR A 36 -8.71 5.54 5.19
CA TYR A 36 -10.09 5.24 4.87
C TYR A 36 -10.23 4.76 3.43
N HIS A 37 -10.85 3.59 3.31
CA HIS A 37 -11.23 3.01 2.03
C HIS A 37 -12.74 3.06 1.88
N LYS A 38 -13.20 3.71 0.82
CA LYS A 38 -14.63 3.73 0.50
C LYS A 38 -15.05 2.31 0.08
N PRO A 39 -16.11 1.73 0.68
CA PRO A 39 -16.53 0.35 0.39
C PRO A 39 -16.94 0.13 -1.07
N THR A 40 -17.47 1.17 -1.72
CA THR A 40 -17.91 1.14 -3.12
C THR A 40 -16.81 1.50 -4.11
N SER A 41 -15.63 1.93 -3.65
CA SER A 41 -14.55 2.31 -4.57
C SER A 41 -13.70 1.09 -4.87
N GLU A 42 -13.60 0.74 -6.14
CA GLU A 42 -12.56 -0.18 -6.58
C GLU A 42 -11.18 0.42 -6.26
N PRO A 43 -10.26 -0.34 -5.68
CA PRO A 43 -8.88 0.10 -5.54
C PRO A 43 -8.27 0.14 -6.95
N TYR A 44 -8.28 1.31 -7.57
CA TYR A 44 -7.61 1.55 -8.85
C TYR A 44 -6.11 1.36 -8.68
N ILE A 45 -5.64 0.14 -8.92
CA ILE A 45 -4.24 -0.24 -9.01
C ILE A 45 -3.99 -0.60 -10.45
N LEU A 46 -2.85 -0.17 -10.97
CA LEU A 46 -2.42 -0.53 -12.31
C LEU A 46 -2.22 -2.06 -12.42
N PRO A 47 -2.93 -2.77 -13.30
CA PRO A 47 -2.73 -4.20 -13.51
C PRO A 47 -1.31 -4.53 -13.97
N TYR A 48 -0.76 -5.67 -13.53
CA TYR A 48 0.61 -6.08 -13.89
C TYR A 48 0.76 -6.40 -15.39
N THR A 49 -0.33 -6.76 -16.07
CA THR A 49 -0.38 -7.06 -17.51
C THR A 49 -0.40 -5.83 -18.41
N SER A 50 -0.54 -4.64 -17.83
CA SER A 50 -0.54 -3.40 -18.61
C SER A 50 0.84 -3.11 -19.21
N ASN A 51 0.88 -2.40 -20.34
CA ASN A 51 2.12 -2.15 -21.10
C ASN A 51 2.98 -1.03 -20.50
N HIS A 52 3.06 -0.95 -19.17
CA HIS A 52 3.81 0.10 -18.48
C HIS A 52 5.25 -0.36 -18.19
N PRO A 53 6.20 0.58 -18.06
CA PRO A 53 7.56 0.24 -17.72
C PRO A 53 7.66 -0.54 -16.39
N ARG A 54 8.56 -1.53 -16.33
CA ARG A 54 8.79 -2.35 -15.13
C ARG A 54 9.07 -1.52 -13.86
N HIS A 55 9.67 -0.34 -14.00
CA HIS A 55 9.95 0.53 -12.85
C HIS A 55 8.66 1.09 -12.21
N ILE A 56 7.60 1.32 -12.98
CA ILE A 56 6.28 1.73 -12.47
C ILE A 56 5.70 0.61 -11.60
N HIS A 57 5.64 -0.61 -12.13
CA HIS A 57 5.16 -1.77 -11.39
C HIS A 57 5.94 -2.04 -10.10
N ARG A 58 7.26 -1.76 -10.08
CA ARG A 58 8.08 -1.88 -8.86
C ARG A 58 7.77 -0.79 -7.84
N ASN A 59 7.50 0.43 -8.31
CA ASN A 59 7.26 1.57 -7.43
C ASN A 59 5.88 1.54 -6.78
N ILE A 60 4.87 0.95 -7.43
CA ILE A 60 3.51 0.83 -6.90
C ILE A 60 3.48 0.20 -5.47
N PRO A 61 3.94 -1.04 -5.24
CA PRO A 61 3.92 -1.66 -3.92
C PRO A 61 4.78 -0.89 -2.91
N TYR A 62 5.97 -0.43 -3.32
CA TYR A 62 6.86 0.33 -2.44
C TYR A 62 6.21 1.64 -1.96
N ARG A 63 5.63 2.42 -2.87
CA ARG A 63 4.99 3.70 -2.53
C ARG A 63 3.67 3.50 -1.77
N ALA A 64 2.95 2.40 -1.99
CA ALA A 64 1.78 2.05 -1.21
C ALA A 64 2.15 1.81 0.25
N LEU A 65 3.15 0.96 0.51
CA LEU A 65 3.66 0.69 1.86
C LEU A 65 4.23 1.95 2.53
N LEU A 66 5.00 2.75 1.80
CA LEU A 66 5.57 3.99 2.33
C LEU A 66 4.48 4.96 2.79
N ARG A 67 3.39 5.07 2.04
CA ARG A 67 2.25 5.92 2.43
C ARG A 67 1.51 5.34 3.62
N ALA A 68 1.26 4.02 3.64
CA ALA A 68 0.62 3.37 4.77
C ALA A 68 1.43 3.59 6.06
N ALA A 69 2.75 3.41 5.99
CA ALA A 69 3.65 3.62 7.12
C ALA A 69 3.71 5.08 7.61
N ARG A 70 3.45 6.06 6.74
CA ARG A 70 3.41 7.49 7.12
C ARG A 70 2.07 7.93 7.67
N ILE A 71 0.98 7.33 7.21
CA ILE A 71 -0.39 7.71 7.60
C ILE A 71 -0.80 6.98 8.88
N CYS A 72 -0.55 5.67 8.96
CA CYS A 72 -0.99 4.86 10.09
C CYS A 72 -0.18 5.19 11.34
N SER A 73 -0.82 5.65 12.41
CA SER A 73 -0.14 5.93 13.68
C SER A 73 0.12 4.68 14.51
N ASN A 74 -0.69 3.63 14.33
CA ASN A 74 -0.63 2.38 15.07
C ASN A 74 -0.16 1.22 14.17
N VAL A 75 0.48 0.23 14.79
CA VAL A 75 1.01 -0.97 14.13
C VAL A 75 -0.08 -1.87 13.55
N ASP A 76 -1.22 -2.02 14.22
CA ASP A 76 -2.35 -2.85 13.78
C ASP A 76 -3.02 -2.27 12.54
N ASP A 77 -3.18 -0.94 12.51
CA ASP A 77 -3.71 -0.22 11.35
C ASP A 77 -2.76 -0.38 10.15
N PHE A 78 -1.45 -0.28 10.38
CA PHE A 78 -0.45 -0.51 9.34
C PHE A 78 -0.45 -1.95 8.83
N ASN A 79 -0.55 -2.94 9.72
CA ASN A 79 -0.62 -4.35 9.34
C ASN A 79 -1.87 -4.66 8.53
N SER A 80 -3.02 -4.10 8.91
CA SER A 80 -4.28 -4.23 8.17
C SER A 80 -4.15 -3.63 6.77
N GLU A 81 -3.56 -2.45 6.65
CA GLU A 81 -3.29 -1.81 5.36
C GLU A 81 -2.27 -2.59 4.51
N ARG A 82 -1.22 -3.15 5.12
CA ARG A 82 -0.25 -4.01 4.44
C ARG A 82 -0.93 -5.22 3.82
N ILE A 83 -1.79 -5.92 4.58
CA ILE A 83 -2.55 -7.07 4.09
C ILE A 83 -3.48 -6.65 2.95
N ARG A 84 -4.16 -5.50 3.09
CA ARG A 84 -5.03 -4.96 2.05
C ARG A 84 -4.27 -4.66 0.76
N ILE A 85 -3.08 -4.05 0.85
CA ILE A 85 -2.21 -3.78 -0.30
C ILE A 85 -1.80 -5.09 -0.97
N ASP A 86 -1.41 -6.11 -0.20
CA ASP A 86 -1.02 -7.42 -0.73
C ASP A 86 -2.16 -8.07 -1.52
N ILE A 87 -3.35 -8.16 -0.91
CA ILE A 87 -4.56 -8.67 -1.57
C ILE A 87 -4.87 -7.89 -2.84
N SER A 88 -4.81 -6.55 -2.78
CA SER A 88 -5.13 -5.71 -3.93
C SER A 88 -4.14 -5.90 -5.08
N LEU A 89 -2.84 -6.13 -4.80
CA LEU A 89 -1.83 -6.45 -5.80
C LEU A 89 -2.06 -7.83 -6.42
N LEU A 90 -2.40 -8.83 -5.60
CA LEU A 90 -2.74 -10.18 -6.08
C LEU A 90 -3.94 -10.15 -7.03
N LEU A 91 -5.00 -9.41 -6.68
CA LEU A 91 -6.17 -9.21 -7.55
C LEU A 91 -5.81 -8.51 -8.87
N ASN A 92 -4.75 -7.71 -8.89
CA ASN A 92 -4.23 -7.03 -10.08
C ASN A 92 -3.17 -7.86 -10.84
N SER A 93 -3.14 -9.17 -10.60
CA SER A 93 -2.26 -10.13 -11.30
C SER A 93 -0.76 -9.91 -11.07
N TYR A 94 -0.37 -9.28 -9.95
CA TYR A 94 1.05 -9.20 -9.59
C TYR A 94 1.54 -10.57 -9.09
N PRO A 95 2.71 -11.05 -9.56
CA PRO A 95 3.27 -12.30 -9.07
C PRO A 95 3.61 -12.21 -7.57
N PRO A 96 3.30 -13.24 -6.75
CA PRO A 96 3.55 -13.20 -5.30
C PRO A 96 5.03 -13.02 -4.94
N ASN A 97 5.92 -13.65 -5.72
CA ASN A 97 7.37 -13.49 -5.60
C ASN A 97 7.81 -12.03 -5.85
N PHE A 98 7.14 -11.34 -6.77
CA PHE A 98 7.40 -9.94 -7.07
C PHE A 98 6.95 -9.04 -5.92
N ILE A 99 5.76 -9.26 -5.38
CA ILE A 99 5.22 -8.51 -4.24
C ILE A 99 6.14 -8.65 -3.03
N SER A 100 6.46 -9.89 -2.65
CA SER A 100 7.37 -10.20 -1.54
C SER A 100 8.72 -9.50 -1.69
N LYS A 101 9.28 -9.48 -2.91
CA LYS A 101 10.53 -8.78 -3.21
C LYS A 101 10.42 -7.27 -2.99
N GLN A 102 9.32 -6.64 -3.38
CA GLN A 102 9.15 -5.19 -3.16
C GLN A 102 8.87 -4.85 -1.69
N PHE A 103 8.17 -5.73 -0.96
CA PHE A 103 7.93 -5.58 0.47
C PHE A 103 9.25 -5.69 1.23
N ASN A 104 10.06 -6.72 0.95
CA ASN A 104 11.39 -6.88 1.53
C ASN A 104 12.30 -5.68 1.21
N ARG A 105 12.22 -5.14 -0.02
CA ARG A 105 12.94 -3.93 -0.40
C ARG A 105 12.53 -2.72 0.47
N PHE A 106 11.23 -2.56 0.75
CA PHE A 106 10.74 -1.50 1.63
C PHE A 106 11.30 -1.62 3.04
N PHE A 107 11.23 -2.80 3.64
CA PHE A 107 11.76 -3.05 4.98
C PHE A 107 13.28 -2.86 5.05
N HIS A 108 14.00 -3.38 4.05
CA HIS A 108 15.45 -3.25 3.96
C HIS A 108 15.91 -1.79 3.86
N LEU A 109 15.31 -1.00 2.96
CA LEU A 109 15.69 0.41 2.76
C LEU A 109 15.40 1.29 3.99
N ASN A 110 14.38 0.93 4.76
CA ASN A 110 14.02 1.69 5.95
C ASN A 110 14.76 1.24 7.21
N ASN A 111 15.72 0.29 7.09
CA ASN A 111 16.45 -0.34 8.19
C ASN A 111 15.53 -1.00 9.23
N THR A 112 14.33 -1.41 8.83
CA THR A 112 13.50 -2.31 9.61
C THR A 112 13.79 -3.71 9.13
N MET A 113 14.72 -4.40 9.81
CA MET A 113 15.03 -5.80 9.50
C MET A 113 13.76 -6.66 9.58
N PRO A 114 13.68 -7.73 8.76
CA PRO A 114 12.47 -8.49 8.54
C PRO A 114 12.25 -9.39 9.73
N VAL A 115 11.50 -8.91 10.71
CA VAL A 115 10.68 -9.82 11.48
C VAL A 115 9.24 -9.46 11.15
N LEU A 116 8.84 -9.81 9.92
CA LEU A 116 7.43 -9.94 9.53
C LEU A 116 6.62 -10.73 10.59
N ASN A 117 7.31 -11.55 11.39
CA ASN A 117 6.73 -12.37 12.44
C ASN A 117 6.47 -11.62 13.76
N GLN A 118 7.02 -10.41 13.97
CA GLN A 118 6.82 -9.59 15.18
C GLN A 118 7.05 -8.11 14.86
N LEU A 119 6.13 -7.50 14.11
CA LEU A 119 6.11 -6.04 14.00
C LEU A 119 5.67 -5.50 15.37
N ASN A 120 6.64 -5.27 16.25
CA ASN A 120 6.40 -4.76 17.59
C ASN A 120 6.07 -3.26 17.51
N GLU A 121 5.18 -2.80 18.37
CA GLU A 121 4.75 -1.40 18.45
C GLU A 121 5.94 -0.43 18.56
N GLN A 122 6.95 -0.77 19.36
CA GLN A 122 8.19 0.02 19.52
C GLN A 122 8.99 0.15 18.22
N VAL A 123 9.12 -0.94 17.46
CA VAL A 123 9.85 -0.95 16.18
C VAL A 123 9.09 -0.13 15.15
N TYR A 124 7.76 -0.28 15.13
CA TYR A 124 6.90 0.50 14.26
C TYR A 124 6.98 2.00 14.56
N HIS A 125 6.91 2.41 15.83
CA HIS A 125 7.03 3.82 16.20
C HIS A 125 8.35 4.43 15.75
N ARG A 126 9.47 3.71 15.89
CA ARG A 126 10.77 4.17 15.40
C ARG A 126 10.79 4.35 13.88
N LEU A 127 10.21 3.40 13.13
CA LEU A 127 10.07 3.52 11.69
C LEU A 127 9.15 4.68 11.31
N HIS A 128 8.00 4.83 11.97
CA HIS A 128 7.02 5.86 11.70
C HIS A 128 7.63 7.25 11.89
N GLN A 129 8.30 7.47 13.04
CA GLN A 129 9.02 8.72 13.31
C GLN A 129 10.10 9.00 12.25
N LYS A 130 10.89 8.00 11.87
CA LYS A 130 11.92 8.14 10.82
C LYS A 130 11.33 8.48 9.44
N LEU A 131 10.08 8.13 9.16
CA LEU A 131 9.46 8.37 7.87
C LEU A 131 8.75 9.72 7.76
N LEU A 132 8.54 10.40 8.90
CA LEU A 132 7.93 11.73 9.00
C LEU A 132 8.94 12.87 8.85
N TYR A 133 10.22 12.63 9.18
CA TYR A 133 11.33 13.59 9.11
C TYR A 133 12.38 13.14 8.09
#